data_AF-A0A1Q3AAL2-F1
#
_entry.id   AF-A0A1Q3AAL2-F1
#
_cell.length_a   1.000
_cell.length_b   1.000
_cell.length_c   1.000
_cell.angle_alpha   90.00
_cell.angle_beta   90.00
_cell.angle_gamma   90.00
#
_symmetry.space_group_name_H-M   'P 1'
#
loop_
_entity.id
_entity.type
_entity.pdbx_description
1 polymer ?
#
loop_
_entity_poly.entity_id
_entity_poly.type
_entity_poly.pdbx_seq_one_letter_code
_entity_poly.pdbx_strand_id
1 'polypeptide(L)'
;MPRDGETNPLSGKPLPQPLGHEFSGIILDVSKKVTQVKKGDHVVVDASLGCHDTHRWPNSKLSHCDSKPCGACRKGIYNCCEYNGFTGLGVVGGAFAESCCW
;
A
#
# COMPACT_ATOMS: atom_id res chain seq x y z
N MET A 1 -0.36 10.16 -6.98
CA MET A 1 1.01 10.41 -7.47
C MET A 1 1.59 11.65 -6.80
N PRO A 2 2.81 11.61 -6.25
CA PRO A 2 3.51 12.79 -5.77
C PRO A 2 3.81 13.75 -6.94
N ARG A 3 3.91 15.05 -6.66
CA ARG A 3 4.43 16.05 -7.60
C ARG A 3 5.97 15.98 -7.63
N ASP A 4 6.57 16.61 -8.63
CA ASP A 4 8.03 16.69 -8.74
C ASP A 4 8.65 17.34 -7.50
N GLY A 5 9.65 16.68 -6.93
CA GLY A 5 10.29 17.11 -5.67
C GLY A 5 9.49 16.81 -4.40
N GLU A 6 8.30 16.20 -4.50
CA GLU A 6 7.46 15.85 -3.35
C GLU A 6 7.43 14.34 -3.08
N THR A 7 6.82 13.97 -1.96
CA THR A 7 6.60 12.59 -1.53
C THR A 7 5.13 12.29 -1.32
N ASN A 8 4.75 11.02 -1.50
CA ASN A 8 3.39 10.58 -1.20
C ASN A 8 3.07 10.82 0.29
N PRO A 9 1.88 11.36 0.64
CA PRO A 9 1.54 11.66 2.04
C PRO A 9 1.40 10.41 2.92
N LEU A 10 0.98 9.28 2.35
CA LEU A 10 0.82 8.01 3.07
C LEU A 10 2.18 7.34 3.30
N SER A 11 2.96 7.11 2.24
CA SER A 11 4.19 6.31 2.31
C SER A 11 5.49 7.08 2.48
N GLY A 12 5.46 8.40 2.23
CA GLY A 12 6.66 9.23 2.16
C GLY A 12 7.58 8.92 0.98
N LYS A 13 7.17 8.08 0.01
CA LYS A 13 8.02 7.73 -1.14
C LYS A 13 7.99 8.82 -2.23
N PRO A 14 9.15 9.21 -2.80
CA PRO A 14 9.22 10.08 -3.98
C PRO A 14 9.06 9.28 -5.27
N LEU A 15 9.03 9.99 -6.40
CA LEU A 15 9.26 9.42 -7.73
C LEU A 15 10.77 9.37 -8.07
N PRO A 16 11.22 8.50 -8.99
CA PRO A 16 10.46 7.51 -9.77
C PRO A 16 10.11 6.26 -8.95
N GLN A 17 9.07 5.53 -9.37
CA GLN A 17 8.66 4.25 -8.79
C GLN A 17 8.30 3.27 -9.92
N PRO A 18 8.53 1.94 -9.74
CA PRO A 18 7.96 0.94 -10.63
C PRO A 18 6.43 1.07 -10.70
N LEU A 19 5.87 0.93 -11.91
CA LEU A 19 4.43 0.94 -12.14
C LEU A 19 3.83 -0.47 -11.97
N GLY A 20 2.50 -0.58 -12.11
CA GLY A 20 1.79 -1.86 -12.18
C GLY A 20 1.05 -2.19 -10.88
N HIS A 21 -0.28 -2.13 -10.95
CA HIS A 21 -1.18 -2.32 -9.80
C HIS A 21 -2.18 -3.46 -10.00
N GLU A 22 -2.15 -4.11 -11.15
CA GLU A 22 -2.92 -5.32 -11.44
C GLU A 22 -1.92 -6.45 -11.71
N PHE A 23 -1.82 -7.39 -10.77
CA PHE A 23 -0.87 -8.49 -10.88
C PHE A 23 -1.25 -9.67 -9.98
N SER A 24 -0.70 -10.81 -10.34
CA SER A 24 -0.73 -12.05 -9.56
C SER A 24 0.69 -12.62 -9.48
N GLY A 25 0.92 -13.52 -8.54
CA GLY A 25 2.24 -14.11 -8.38
C GLY A 25 2.29 -15.23 -7.36
N ILE A 26 3.51 -15.64 -7.04
CA ILE A 26 3.81 -16.66 -6.05
C ILE A 26 4.57 -16.00 -4.91
N ILE A 27 4.16 -16.26 -3.67
CA ILE A 27 4.85 -15.72 -2.50
C ILE A 27 6.25 -16.32 -2.39
N LEU A 28 7.28 -15.47 -2.42
CA LEU A 28 8.68 -15.88 -2.29
C LEU A 28 9.13 -16.01 -0.83
N ASP A 29 8.63 -15.13 0.05
CA ASP A 29 8.92 -15.13 1.48
C ASP A 29 7.85 -14.34 2.27
N VAL A 30 7.75 -14.58 3.58
CA VAL A 30 6.85 -13.85 4.50
C VAL A 30 7.52 -13.56 5.84
N SER A 31 7.16 -12.45 6.49
CA SER A 31 7.65 -12.16 7.84
C SER A 31 7.05 -13.12 8.88
N LYS A 32 7.73 -13.28 10.03
CA LYS A 32 7.29 -14.16 11.14
C LYS A 32 5.89 -13.85 11.70
N LYS A 33 5.37 -12.64 11.46
CA LYS A 33 4.05 -12.21 11.97
C LYS A 33 2.92 -12.53 10.98
N VAL A 34 3.22 -12.95 9.75
CA VAL A 34 2.22 -13.30 8.74
C VAL A 34 1.79 -14.74 8.96
N THR A 35 0.49 -14.96 9.16
CA THR A 35 -0.09 -16.28 9.45
C THR A 35 -1.12 -16.75 8.43
N GLN A 36 -1.59 -15.86 7.56
CA GLN A 36 -2.71 -16.14 6.64
C GLN A 36 -2.27 -16.67 5.27
N VAL A 37 -1.01 -16.43 4.90
CA VAL A 37 -0.41 -16.85 3.62
C VAL A 37 1.01 -17.38 3.87
N LYS A 38 1.53 -18.21 2.97
CA LYS A 38 2.87 -18.80 3.08
C LYS A 38 3.62 -18.80 1.75
N LYS A 39 4.94 -19.00 1.82
CA LYS A 39 5.79 -19.21 0.64
C LYS A 39 5.21 -20.31 -0.27
N GLY A 40 5.16 -20.02 -1.57
CA GLY A 40 4.61 -20.91 -2.59
C GLY A 40 3.12 -20.72 -2.89
N ASP A 41 2.38 -19.96 -2.07
CA ASP A 41 0.98 -19.66 -2.38
C ASP A 41 0.86 -18.78 -3.63
N HIS A 42 -0.11 -19.11 -4.48
CA HIS A 42 -0.53 -18.27 -5.61
C HIS A 42 -1.52 -17.23 -5.13
N VAL A 43 -1.24 -15.96 -5.40
CA VAL A 43 -2.04 -14.84 -4.89
C VAL A 43 -2.31 -13.79 -5.96
N VAL A 44 -3.39 -13.04 -5.73
CA VAL A 44 -3.64 -11.73 -6.32
C VAL A 44 -3.51 -10.69 -5.20
N VAL A 45 -3.10 -9.47 -5.54
CA VAL A 45 -2.90 -8.40 -4.55
C VAL A 45 -4.00 -7.35 -4.68
N ASP A 46 -4.61 -6.96 -3.55
CA ASP A 46 -5.41 -5.73 -3.48
C ASP A 46 -4.47 -4.53 -3.59
N ALA A 47 -4.66 -3.72 -4.62
CA ALA A 47 -3.84 -2.56 -4.89
C ALA A 47 -4.13 -1.37 -3.95
N SER A 48 -5.28 -1.40 -3.27
CA SER A 48 -5.80 -0.31 -2.47
C SER A 48 -4.97 -0.11 -1.20
N LEU A 49 -4.57 1.13 -0.95
CA LEU A 49 -3.87 1.57 0.23
C LEU A 49 -4.57 2.80 0.80
N GLY A 50 -4.63 2.96 2.11
CA GLY A 50 -5.29 4.13 2.70
C GLY A 50 -5.06 4.28 4.20
N CYS A 51 -6.09 4.78 4.91
CA CYS A 51 -6.03 4.99 6.36
C CYS A 51 -5.55 3.77 7.14
N HIS A 52 -5.89 2.56 6.69
CA HIS A 52 -5.54 1.33 7.41
C HIS A 52 -4.08 0.91 7.22
N ASP A 53 -3.36 1.51 6.28
CA ASP A 53 -1.98 1.15 5.94
C ASP A 53 -0.93 2.09 6.53
N THR A 54 -1.34 3.13 7.28
CA THR A 54 -0.44 4.09 7.93
C THR A 54 0.59 3.42 8.83
N HIS A 55 0.21 2.32 9.49
CA HIS A 55 1.10 1.50 10.32
C HIS A 55 2.33 0.96 9.59
N ARG A 56 2.32 0.89 8.23
CA ARG A 56 3.45 0.48 7.42
C ARG A 56 4.55 1.54 7.35
N TRP A 57 4.22 2.81 7.62
CA TRP A 57 5.13 3.95 7.49
C TRP A 57 5.12 4.83 8.74
N PRO A 58 6.12 4.68 9.64
CA PRO A 58 6.16 5.42 10.91
C PRO A 58 6.13 6.95 10.77
N ASN A 59 6.62 7.47 9.64
CA ASN A 59 6.69 8.90 9.35
C ASN A 59 5.60 9.35 8.36
N SER A 60 4.49 8.61 8.27
CA SER A 60 3.36 8.98 7.42
C SER A 60 2.82 10.36 7.81
N LYS A 61 2.55 11.21 6.82
CA LYS A 61 1.81 12.47 7.05
C LYS A 61 0.34 12.23 7.36
N LEU A 62 -0.12 10.98 7.24
CA LEU A 62 -1.47 10.53 7.57
C LEU A 62 -1.54 9.77 8.90
N SER A 63 -0.50 9.82 9.74
CA SER A 63 -0.47 9.14 11.05
C SER A 63 -1.63 9.49 11.98
N HIS A 64 -2.30 10.64 11.79
CA HIS A 64 -3.55 10.95 12.50
C HIS A 64 -4.65 9.91 12.25
N CYS A 65 -4.62 9.21 11.12
CA CYS A 65 -5.57 8.16 10.77
C CYS A 65 -5.47 6.91 11.67
N ASP A 66 -4.35 6.71 12.38
CA ASP A 66 -4.19 5.61 13.35
C ASP A 66 -5.20 5.73 14.50
N SER A 67 -5.45 6.97 14.95
CA SER A 67 -6.41 7.26 16.01
C SER A 67 -7.79 7.65 15.48
N LYS A 68 -7.84 8.29 14.30
CA LYS A 68 -9.06 8.83 13.71
C LYS A 68 -9.07 8.58 12.20
N PRO A 69 -9.39 7.35 11.75
CA PRO A 69 -9.51 7.05 10.33
C PRO A 69 -10.67 7.84 9.70
N CYS A 70 -10.67 8.02 8.38
CA CYS A 70 -11.68 8.80 7.67
C CYS A 70 -13.11 8.26 7.83
N GLY A 71 -14.11 9.05 7.44
CA GLY A 71 -15.53 8.68 7.61
C GLY A 71 -15.92 7.37 6.94
N ALA A 72 -15.36 7.07 5.77
CA ALA A 72 -15.63 5.83 5.04
C ALA A 72 -14.98 4.61 5.72
N CYS A 73 -13.71 4.72 6.11
CA CYS A 73 -12.99 3.66 6.83
C CYS A 73 -13.66 3.32 8.17
N ARG A 74 -14.15 4.31 8.93
CA ARG A 74 -14.91 4.05 10.18
C ARG A 74 -16.20 3.26 9.97
N LYS A 75 -16.77 3.31 8.76
CA LYS A 75 -17.98 2.54 8.37
C LYS A 75 -17.64 1.19 7.72
N GLY A 76 -16.35 0.83 7.62
CA GLY A 76 -15.89 -0.38 6.93
C GLY A 76 -15.90 -0.29 5.40
N ILE A 77 -16.15 0.89 4.83
CA ILE A 77 -16.23 1.12 3.38
C ILE A 77 -14.86 1.62 2.90
N TYR A 78 -13.82 0.81 3.07
CA TYR A 78 -12.43 1.24 2.85
C TYR A 78 -12.12 1.55 1.37
N ASN A 79 -12.88 0.97 0.43
CA ASN A 79 -12.80 1.30 -0.99
C ASN A 79 -13.16 2.77 -1.30
N CYS A 80 -13.88 3.44 -0.39
CA CYS A 80 -14.19 4.88 -0.46
C CYS A 80 -13.32 5.71 0.49
N CYS A 81 -12.12 5.22 0.86
CA CYS A 81 -11.20 5.96 1.73
C CYS A 81 -10.90 7.34 1.13
N GLU A 82 -11.01 8.38 1.95
CA GLU A 82 -10.68 9.77 1.57
C GLU A 82 -9.20 9.92 1.18
N TYR A 83 -8.35 9.06 1.73
CA TYR A 83 -6.92 9.02 1.47
C TYR A 83 -6.51 7.80 0.66
N ASN A 84 -7.44 7.25 -0.14
CA ASN A 84 -7.15 6.13 -1.03
C ASN A 84 -5.98 6.47 -1.97
N GLY A 85 -5.04 5.54 -2.08
CA GLY A 85 -4.05 5.52 -3.14
C GLY A 85 -3.75 4.08 -3.51
N PHE A 86 -3.01 3.91 -4.60
CA PHE A 86 -2.69 2.58 -5.10
C PHE A 86 -1.20 2.34 -5.11
N THR A 87 -0.83 1.11 -4.82
CA THR A 87 0.48 0.67 -5.23
C THR A 87 0.65 0.73 -6.74
N GLY A 88 1.88 0.87 -7.25
CA GLY A 88 2.15 0.99 -8.68
C GLY A 88 1.57 2.25 -9.32
N LEU A 89 1.01 3.15 -8.51
CA LEU A 89 0.43 4.45 -8.88
C LEU A 89 0.79 5.52 -7.83
N GLY A 90 2.03 5.47 -7.35
CA GLY A 90 2.67 6.55 -6.62
C GLY A 90 2.43 6.56 -5.12
N VAL A 91 1.81 5.53 -4.53
CA VAL A 91 1.97 5.27 -3.09
C VAL A 91 3.28 4.55 -2.86
N VAL A 92 3.45 3.37 -3.45
CA VAL A 92 4.71 2.62 -3.46
C VAL A 92 4.91 1.96 -4.83
N GLY A 93 6.09 1.36 -5.04
CA GLY A 93 6.41 0.63 -6.25
C GLY A 93 5.45 -0.53 -6.53
N GLY A 94 5.09 -0.67 -7.79
CA GLY A 94 4.23 -1.72 -8.32
C GLY A 94 4.99 -2.93 -8.86
N ALA A 95 4.26 -3.77 -9.60
CA ALA A 95 4.69 -5.10 -10.02
C ALA A 95 5.08 -5.23 -11.50
N PHE A 96 5.33 -4.14 -12.24
CA PHE A 96 6.08 -4.22 -13.51
C PHE A 96 7.57 -4.48 -13.24
N ALA A 97 7.84 -5.62 -12.61
CA ALA A 97 9.11 -6.11 -12.12
C ALA A 97 9.03 -7.63 -11.91
N GLU A 98 10.17 -8.30 -11.78
CA GLU A 98 10.22 -9.74 -11.47
C GLU A 98 9.79 -10.06 -10.04
N SER A 99 9.93 -9.10 -9.13
CA SER A 99 9.49 -9.20 -7.74
C SER A 99 9.12 -7.83 -7.16
N CYS A 100 8.25 -7.82 -6.16
CA CYS A 100 7.85 -6.63 -5.39
C CYS A 100 7.71 -6.98 -3.90
N CYS A 101 7.81 -5.98 -3.02
CA CYS A 101 7.66 -6.14 -1.57
C CYS A 101 6.72 -5.08 -0.97
N TRP A 102 6.09 -5.45 0.14
CA TRP A 102 4.94 -4.76 0.75
C TRP A 102 5.06 -4.64 2.26
#